data_AF-A0A3S0U6J5-F1
#
_entry.id   AF-A0A3S0U6J5-F1
#
_cell.length_a   1.000
_cell.length_b   1.000
_cell.length_c   1.000
_cell.angle_alpha   90.00
_cell.angle_beta   90.00
_cell.angle_gamma   90.00
#
_symmetry.space_group_name_H-M   'P 1'
#
loop_
_entity.id
_entity.type
_entity.pdbx_description
1 polymer ?
#
loop_
_entity_poly.entity_id
_entity_poly.type
_entity_poly.pdbx_seq_one_letter_code
_entity_poly.pdbx_strand_id
1 'polypeptide(L)'
;MTASTSPPTLRFCYAEALYTKTTHLLETLEQVEDPTKHRSALGDLVVELTQAGLENYFLKPLQSAKVGFMVQQTANLGVASATRIMAPMIRNIIGRLDGKQLLSISGSIRQLMG
;
A
#
# COMPACT_ATOMS: atom_id res chain seq x y z
N MET A 1 29.57 11.88 18.00
CA MET A 1 28.15 11.54 17.81
C MET A 1 27.89 11.50 16.31
N THR A 2 27.93 10.31 15.70
CA THR A 2 27.55 10.13 14.30
C THR A 2 26.03 10.18 14.23
N ALA A 3 25.47 11.28 13.74
CA ALA A 3 24.06 11.30 13.37
C ALA A 3 23.84 10.21 12.33
N SER A 4 23.06 9.19 12.68
CA SER A 4 22.52 8.25 11.70
C SER A 4 21.56 9.05 10.82
N THR A 5 22.06 9.61 9.71
CA THR A 5 21.21 10.27 8.73
C THR A 5 20.40 9.18 8.04
N SER A 6 19.21 8.89 8.57
CA SER A 6 18.23 8.07 7.86
C SER A 6 18.07 8.61 6.44
N PRO A 7 18.01 7.75 5.41
CA PRO A 7 17.81 8.20 4.06
C PRO A 7 16.52 9.03 3.96
N PRO A 8 16.45 10.02 3.05
CA PRO A 8 15.25 10.80 2.86
C PRO A 8 14.07 9.88 2.55
N THR A 9 12.95 10.07 3.26
CA THR A 9 11.73 9.27 3.07
C THR A 9 10.65 10.11 2.42
N LEU A 10 9.91 9.47 1.52
CA LEU A 10 8.73 10.06 0.90
C LEU A 10 7.50 9.55 1.65
N ARG A 11 6.76 10.46 2.28
CA ARG A 11 5.54 10.14 3.05
C ARG A 11 4.31 10.46 2.21
N PHE A 12 3.30 9.62 2.30
CA PHE A 12 1.98 9.92 1.73
C PHE A 12 0.90 9.76 2.79
N CYS A 13 -0.08 10.68 2.79
CA CYS A 13 -1.18 10.68 3.75
C CYS A 13 -2.37 9.89 3.21
N TYR A 14 -2.79 8.85 3.93
CA TYR A 14 -3.92 8.00 3.56
C TYR A 14 -4.96 7.95 4.70
N ALA A 15 -6.13 7.38 4.43
CA ALA A 15 -7.24 7.41 5.37
C ALA A 15 -6.90 6.71 6.70
N GLU A 16 -7.35 7.27 7.81
CA GLU A 16 -7.16 6.71 9.16
C GLU A 16 -7.72 5.27 9.29
N ALA A 17 -8.83 4.99 8.60
CA ALA A 17 -9.38 3.64 8.51
C ALA A 17 -8.40 2.64 7.87
N LEU A 18 -7.68 3.06 6.82
CA LEU A 18 -6.67 2.23 6.18
C LEU A 18 -5.41 2.08 7.06
N TYR A 19 -5.03 3.12 7.81
CA TYR A 19 -3.97 3.00 8.84
C TYR A 19 -4.34 1.97 9.90
N THR A 20 -5.54 2.08 10.46
CA THR A 20 -6.05 1.15 11.48
C THR A 20 -6.08 -0.28 10.96
N LYS A 21 -6.61 -0.49 9.76
CA LYS A 21 -6.63 -1.79 9.09
C LYS A 21 -5.23 -2.35 8.86
N THR A 22 -4.30 -1.51 8.42
CA THR A 22 -2.89 -1.88 8.21
C THR A 22 -2.29 -2.37 9.51
N THR A 23 -2.30 -1.53 10.55
CA THR A 23 -1.69 -1.84 11.84
C THR A 23 -2.26 -3.12 12.45
N HIS A 24 -3.60 -3.25 12.48
CA HIS A 24 -4.27 -4.43 13.01
C HIS A 24 -3.88 -5.73 12.27
N LEU A 25 -3.84 -5.70 10.93
CA LEU A 25 -3.49 -6.88 10.16
C LEU A 25 -2.02 -7.28 10.36
N LEU A 26 -1.11 -6.31 10.43
CA LEU A 26 0.31 -6.57 10.68
C LEU A 26 0.52 -7.16 12.07
N GLU A 27 -0.12 -6.61 13.10
CA GLU A 27 -0.10 -7.17 14.46
C GLU A 27 -0.65 -8.60 14.51
N THR A 28 -1.76 -8.85 13.80
CA THR A 28 -2.34 -10.21 13.70
C THR A 28 -1.34 -11.18 13.08
N LEU A 29 -0.74 -10.83 11.94
CA LEU A 29 0.22 -11.67 11.21
C LEU A 29 1.43 -12.05 12.06
N GLU A 30 1.87 -11.16 12.95
CA GLU A 30 3.03 -11.37 13.83
C GLU A 30 2.74 -12.27 15.04
N GLN A 31 1.48 -12.40 15.43
CA GLN A 31 1.07 -13.14 16.64
C GLN A 31 0.45 -14.51 16.34
N VAL A 32 -0.09 -14.72 15.14
CA VAL A 32 -0.75 -15.98 14.78
C VAL A 32 0.25 -17.11 14.52
N GLU A 33 -0.14 -18.33 14.91
CA GLU A 33 0.66 -19.54 14.69
C GLU A 33 0.85 -19.86 13.19
N ASP A 34 -0.18 -19.58 12.37
CA ASP A 34 -0.16 -19.81 10.92
C ASP A 34 -0.53 -18.52 10.16
N PRO A 35 0.47 -17.69 9.80
CA PRO A 35 0.26 -16.46 9.03
C PRO A 35 -0.35 -16.71 7.65
N THR A 36 -0.25 -17.94 7.10
CA THR A 36 -0.72 -18.23 5.75
C THR A 36 -2.24 -18.14 5.60
N LYS A 37 -2.99 -18.24 6.72
CA LYS A 37 -4.43 -17.99 6.77
C LYS A 37 -4.82 -16.55 6.41
N HIS A 38 -3.88 -15.61 6.47
CA HIS A 38 -4.12 -14.18 6.23
C HIS A 38 -3.59 -13.68 4.88
N ARG A 39 -3.15 -14.58 3.98
CA ARG A 39 -2.65 -14.24 2.62
C ARG A 39 -3.60 -13.34 1.84
N SER A 40 -4.88 -13.69 1.81
CA SER A 40 -5.89 -12.89 1.07
C SER A 40 -6.00 -11.48 1.65
N ALA A 41 -6.08 -11.38 2.98
CA ALA A 41 -6.21 -10.10 3.67
C ALA A 41 -4.98 -9.21 3.43
N LEU A 42 -3.77 -9.77 3.47
CA LEU A 42 -2.55 -9.02 3.17
C LEU A 42 -2.51 -8.60 1.69
N GLY A 43 -2.96 -9.47 0.78
CA GLY A 43 -3.10 -9.15 -0.63
C GLY A 43 -4.01 -7.95 -0.88
N ASP A 44 -5.20 -7.96 -0.27
CA ASP A 44 -6.15 -6.85 -0.35
C ASP A 44 -5.59 -5.56 0.25
N LEU A 45 -4.94 -5.66 1.41
CA LEU A 45 -4.32 -4.51 2.05
C LEU A 45 -3.25 -3.85 1.15
N VAL A 46 -2.38 -4.65 0.54
CA VAL A 46 -1.33 -4.12 -0.36
C VAL A 46 -1.95 -3.46 -1.59
N VAL A 47 -3.07 -3.96 -2.11
CA VAL A 47 -3.82 -3.29 -3.19
C VAL A 47 -4.33 -1.92 -2.74
N GLU A 48 -4.95 -1.84 -1.55
CA GLU A 48 -5.47 -0.58 -1.00
C GLU A 48 -4.34 0.45 -0.75
N LEU A 49 -3.21 0.01 -0.20
CA LEU A 49 -2.03 0.87 0.00
C LEU A 49 -1.45 1.36 -1.34
N THR A 50 -1.40 0.49 -2.35
CA THR A 50 -0.91 0.86 -3.70
C THR A 50 -1.80 1.92 -4.33
N GLN A 51 -3.12 1.75 -4.25
CA GLN A 51 -4.08 2.73 -4.75
C GLN A 51 -3.94 4.07 -4.01
N ALA A 52 -3.88 4.05 -2.67
CA ALA A 52 -3.70 5.25 -1.86
C ALA A 52 -2.38 5.99 -2.19
N GLY A 53 -1.32 5.26 -2.51
CA GLY A 53 -0.05 5.81 -2.98
C GLY A 53 -0.20 6.54 -4.32
N LEU A 54 -0.81 5.91 -5.32
CA LEU A 54 -1.06 6.52 -6.63
C LEU A 54 -1.95 7.77 -6.53
N GLU A 55 -2.97 7.73 -5.70
CA GLU A 55 -3.83 8.88 -5.43
C GLU A 55 -3.02 10.05 -4.86
N ASN A 56 -2.15 9.80 -3.89
CA ASN A 56 -1.33 10.85 -3.27
C ASN A 56 -0.24 11.41 -4.17
N TYR A 57 0.44 10.58 -4.96
CA TYR A 57 1.54 11.04 -5.78
C TYR A 57 1.11 11.61 -7.14
N PHE A 58 -0.08 11.27 -7.61
CA PHE A 58 -0.52 11.67 -8.94
C PHE A 58 -1.86 12.41 -8.93
N LEU A 59 -2.94 11.80 -8.44
CA LEU A 59 -4.27 12.39 -8.58
C LEU A 59 -4.48 13.64 -7.71
N LYS A 60 -4.07 13.62 -6.44
CA LYS A 60 -4.18 14.79 -5.55
C LYS A 60 -3.32 15.97 -6.03
N PRO A 61 -2.07 15.79 -6.49
CA PRO A 61 -1.30 16.87 -7.10
C PRO A 61 -1.99 17.51 -8.31
N LEU A 62 -2.62 16.70 -9.19
CA LEU A 62 -3.40 17.23 -10.32
C LEU A 62 -4.60 18.07 -9.86
N GLN A 63 -5.29 17.63 -8.81
CA GLN A 63 -6.38 18.40 -8.19
C GLN A 63 -5.87 19.73 -7.61
N SER A 64 -4.76 19.70 -6.87
CA SER A 64 -4.12 20.89 -6.29
C SER A 64 -3.64 21.87 -7.37
N ALA A 65 -3.15 21.35 -8.50
CA ALA A 65 -2.77 22.14 -9.66
C ALA A 65 -3.96 22.65 -10.48
N LYS A 66 -5.20 22.28 -10.12
CA LYS A 66 -6.44 22.66 -10.79
C LYS A 66 -6.41 22.39 -12.29
N VAL A 67 -5.88 21.23 -12.69
CA VAL A 67 -5.86 20.85 -14.11
C VAL A 67 -7.27 20.76 -14.68
N GLY A 68 -7.41 20.98 -15.99
CA GLY A 68 -8.71 20.94 -16.65
C GLY A 68 -9.43 19.60 -16.46
N PHE A 69 -10.77 19.64 -16.43
CA PHE A 69 -11.62 18.48 -16.19
C PHE A 69 -11.26 17.26 -17.05
N MET A 70 -11.02 17.47 -18.35
CA MET A 70 -10.66 16.38 -19.27
C MET A 70 -9.35 15.70 -18.86
N VAL A 71 -8.33 16.46 -18.46
CA VAL A 71 -7.04 15.93 -17.98
C VAL A 71 -7.25 15.12 -16.69
N GLN A 72 -8.05 15.65 -15.76
CA GLN A 72 -8.38 14.94 -14.52
C GLN A 72 -9.08 13.61 -14.80
N GLN A 73 -10.05 13.58 -15.72
CA GLN A 73 -10.77 12.36 -16.09
C GLN A 73 -9.87 11.33 -16.76
N THR A 74 -9.00 11.76 -17.67
CA THR A 74 -7.99 10.88 -18.27
C THR A 74 -7.07 10.27 -17.22
N ALA A 75 -6.60 11.07 -16.26
CA ALA A 75 -5.76 10.59 -15.16
C ALA A 75 -6.50 9.57 -14.27
N ASN A 76 -7.75 9.86 -13.90
CA ASN A 76 -8.59 8.96 -13.10
C ASN A 76 -8.78 7.60 -13.81
N LEU A 77 -9.09 7.62 -15.11
CA LEU A 77 -9.27 6.40 -15.91
C LEU A 77 -7.97 5.60 -16.03
N GLY A 78 -6.85 6.30 -16.23
CA GLY A 78 -5.51 5.68 -16.29
C GLY A 78 -5.16 4.97 -14.99
N VAL A 79 -5.34 5.64 -13.84
CA VAL A 79 -5.11 5.05 -12.51
C VAL A 79 -6.05 3.87 -12.28
N ALA A 80 -7.35 4.00 -12.58
CA ALA A 80 -8.31 2.91 -12.41
C ALA A 80 -7.92 1.67 -13.24
N SER A 81 -7.45 1.88 -14.48
CA SER A 81 -7.00 0.81 -15.37
C SER A 81 -5.73 0.14 -14.84
N ALA A 82 -4.76 0.92 -14.37
CA ALA A 82 -3.54 0.41 -13.76
C ALA A 82 -3.85 -0.42 -12.50
N THR A 83 -4.71 0.09 -11.60
CA THR A 83 -5.15 -0.63 -10.39
C THR A 83 -5.86 -1.94 -10.76
N ARG A 84 -6.72 -1.95 -11.79
CA ARG A 84 -7.41 -3.16 -12.26
C ARG A 84 -6.45 -4.25 -12.72
N ILE A 85 -5.32 -3.89 -13.32
CA ILE A 85 -4.29 -4.84 -13.78
C ILE A 85 -3.42 -5.29 -12.60
N MET A 86 -3.00 -4.36 -11.74
CA MET A 86 -2.11 -4.67 -10.62
C MET A 86 -2.78 -5.49 -9.53
N ALA A 87 -4.05 -5.24 -9.23
CA ALA A 87 -4.74 -5.87 -8.11
C ALA A 87 -4.77 -7.41 -8.15
N PRO A 88 -5.17 -8.08 -9.26
CA PRO A 88 -5.12 -9.54 -9.33
C PRO A 88 -3.67 -10.08 -9.30
N MET A 89 -2.71 -9.37 -9.91
CA MET A 89 -1.30 -9.74 -9.86
C MET A 89 -0.77 -9.75 -8.42
N ILE A 90 -1.00 -8.66 -7.67
CA ILE A 90 -0.60 -8.51 -6.26
C ILE A 90 -1.21 -9.64 -5.42
N ARG A 91 -2.52 -9.86 -5.52
CA ARG A 91 -3.22 -10.93 -4.78
C ARG A 91 -2.69 -12.31 -5.11
N ASN A 92 -2.42 -12.59 -6.39
CA ASN A 92 -1.92 -13.90 -6.82
C ASN A 92 -0.50 -14.16 -6.29
N ILE A 93 0.37 -13.14 -6.28
CA ILE A 93 1.74 -13.27 -5.75
C ILE A 93 1.67 -13.47 -4.23
N ILE A 94 1.00 -12.58 -3.49
CA ILE A 94 0.89 -12.66 -2.03
C ILE A 94 0.17 -13.95 -1.60
N GLY A 95 -0.83 -14.37 -2.37
CA GLY A 95 -1.60 -15.60 -2.17
C GLY A 95 -0.77 -16.90 -2.18
N ARG A 96 0.48 -16.85 -2.63
CA ARG A 96 1.37 -18.02 -2.73
C ARG A 96 2.53 -18.00 -1.74
N LEU A 97 2.68 -16.93 -0.96
CA LEU A 97 3.82 -16.75 -0.05
C LEU A 97 3.74 -17.63 1.18
N ASP A 98 4.86 -18.19 1.62
CA ASP A 98 4.91 -18.90 2.91
C ASP A 98 4.86 -17.95 4.12
N GLY A 99 4.74 -18.50 5.32
CA GLY A 99 4.61 -17.70 6.55
C GLY A 99 5.79 -16.74 6.78
N LYS A 100 7.02 -17.16 6.49
CA LYS A 100 8.21 -16.31 6.67
C LYS A 100 8.22 -15.16 5.67
N GLN A 101 7.83 -15.42 4.43
CA GLN A 101 7.70 -14.41 3.39
C GLN A 101 6.60 -13.38 3.72
N LEU A 102 5.46 -13.82 4.27
CA LEU A 102 4.39 -12.92 4.72
C LEU A 102 4.85 -12.01 5.85
N LEU A 103 5.58 -12.55 6.84
CA LEU A 103 6.17 -11.75 7.92
C LEU A 103 7.22 -10.75 7.40
N SER A 104 8.03 -11.15 6.42
CA SER A 104 9.03 -10.27 5.80
C SER A 104 8.39 -9.09 5.06
N ILE A 105 7.31 -9.32 4.31
CA ILE A 105 6.53 -8.24 3.68
C ILE A 105 5.87 -7.36 4.73
N SER A 106 5.29 -7.95 5.77
CA SER A 106 4.67 -7.23 6.87
C SER A 106 5.65 -6.27 7.56
N GLY A 107 6.86 -6.76 7.84
CA GLY A 107 7.94 -5.94 8.39
C GLY A 107 8.36 -4.80 7.45
N SER A 108 8.45 -5.07 6.14
CA SER A 108 8.74 -4.03 5.14
C SER A 108 7.66 -2.94 5.12
N ILE A 109 6.37 -3.31 5.17
CA ILE A 109 5.26 -2.36 5.22
C ILE A 109 5.34 -1.52 6.50
N ARG A 110 5.63 -2.14 7.65
CA ARG A 110 5.77 -1.41 8.92
C ARG A 110 6.90 -0.39 8.88
N GLN A 111 8.04 -0.73 8.27
CA GLN A 111 9.14 0.22 8.08
C GLN A 111 8.77 1.43 7.22
N LEU A 112 7.86 1.25 6.24
CA LEU A 112 7.36 2.36 5.41
C LEU A 112 6.40 3.28 6.17
N MET A 113 5.76 2.80 7.24
CA MET A 113 4.83 3.59 8.06
C MET A 113 5.54 4.56 9.01
N GLY A 114 6.81 4.29 9.35
CA GLY A 114 7.61 5.11 10.26
C GLY A 114 7.56 4.61 11.71
#